data_AF-A0A3A6HZA9-F1
#
_entry.id   AF-A0A3A6HZA9-F1
#
_cell.length_a   1.000
_cell.length_b   1.000
_cell.length_c   1.000
_cell.angle_alpha   90.00
_cell.angle_beta   90.00
_cell.angle_gamma   90.00
#
_symmetry.space_group_name_H-M   'P 1'
#
loop_
_entity.id
_entity.type
_entity.pdbx_description
1 polymer ?
#
loop_
_entity_poly.entity_id
_entity_poly.type
_entity_poly.pdbx_seq_one_letter_code
_entity_poly.pdbx_strand_id
1 'polypeptide(L)'
;MGEILQMNRESTGYSSYSDFKESMDTVVERVEEGFVQIGYHLKVARDTDILNESGYSNMNEFAEAEYGLDKSAVSRFISINDRFSEGGYSPSLQEKYRGFGRAKLSIMLTLPDSINEELTSEYSKVEIKEIKDEVDREQKITELELLMEDKDKIQEKMENNLQRSIHQLGHTIPLLYRKLWNAYRKTDNEIVCARAVMEAVAPSGTGMCSVRLQGIGRLMLSFKGTEQNITLVNARTEGKEEFTWDDIMDVLSLLMIGETPEESWETVYGEPFPENSEVAPVQPEKKQSKVIKTEPTPELKKRTGQEPKKEAKKSPEAAGVPEEIGPERLPKGNAKGDGISWKEPKEQEFKPIELPPQDAEYNLPIGKTMLQDIKAGLRYLILKKHDPYRVGNTLHLYEQMDGEAIGNEMDIKITYMTDDHGGITEGYCVLQFDILPVKETQLPGQINLEDMEQQDREE
;
A
#
# COMPACT_ATOMS: atom_id res chain seq x y z
N MET A 1 -8.71 -60.71 4.26
CA MET A 1 -7.61 -60.63 5.26
C MET A 1 -6.49 -59.87 4.57
N GLY A 2 -6.54 -58.55 4.49
CA GLY A 2 -6.26 -57.56 5.55
C GLY A 2 -5.17 -56.65 4.92
N GLU A 3 -5.10 -55.34 5.05
CA GLU A 3 -5.77 -54.34 5.88
C GLU A 3 -5.93 -53.06 5.05
N ILE A 4 -6.98 -52.31 5.31
CA ILE A 4 -7.18 -50.95 4.82
C ILE A 4 -6.24 -50.07 5.65
N LEU A 5 -5.16 -49.57 5.05
CA LEU A 5 -4.39 -48.46 5.62
C LEU A 5 -5.22 -47.18 5.44
N GLN A 6 -6.09 -46.91 6.42
CA GLN A 6 -6.54 -45.55 6.70
C GLN A 6 -5.32 -44.71 7.05
N MET A 7 -4.78 -43.97 6.07
CA MET A 7 -3.89 -42.86 6.39
C MET A 7 -4.74 -41.76 7.02
N ASN A 8 -4.58 -41.61 8.33
CA ASN A 8 -5.05 -40.47 9.10
C ASN A 8 -4.68 -39.18 8.37
N ARG A 9 -5.69 -38.38 8.02
CA ARG A 9 -5.51 -36.94 7.82
C ARG A 9 -5.08 -36.36 9.17
N GLU A 10 -3.77 -36.30 9.41
CA GLU A 10 -3.24 -35.40 10.43
C GLU A 10 -3.59 -33.98 9.97
N SER A 11 -4.60 -33.41 10.63
CA SER A 11 -5.00 -32.03 10.48
C SER A 11 -3.78 -31.14 10.63
N THR A 12 -3.42 -30.43 9.56
CA THR A 12 -2.61 -29.23 9.63
C THR A 12 -3.17 -28.32 10.73
N GLY A 13 -2.32 -27.64 11.50
CA GLY A 13 -2.65 -26.94 12.76
C GLY A 13 -3.69 -25.80 12.69
N TYR A 14 -4.39 -25.63 11.57
CA TYR A 14 -5.48 -24.68 11.38
C TYR A 14 -6.71 -25.44 10.86
N SER A 15 -7.88 -25.19 11.46
CA SER A 15 -9.14 -25.84 11.11
C SER A 15 -9.74 -25.37 9.78
N SER A 16 -9.35 -24.19 9.27
CA SER A 16 -9.77 -23.67 7.97
C SER A 16 -8.83 -22.58 7.44
N TYR A 17 -8.98 -22.20 6.16
CA TYR A 17 -8.29 -21.03 5.57
C TYR A 17 -8.66 -19.73 6.28
N SER A 18 -9.91 -19.60 6.75
CA SER A 18 -10.34 -18.44 7.53
C SER A 18 -9.53 -18.33 8.82
N ASP A 19 -9.36 -19.43 9.54
CA ASP A 19 -8.60 -19.46 10.80
C ASP A 19 -7.10 -19.20 10.58
N PHE A 20 -6.54 -19.74 9.50
CA PHE A 20 -5.16 -19.44 9.10
C PHE A 20 -4.98 -17.96 8.73
N LYS A 21 -5.91 -17.40 7.95
CA LYS A 21 -5.87 -16.00 7.51
C LYS A 21 -6.01 -15.06 8.71
N GLU A 22 -6.96 -15.30 9.60
CA GLU A 22 -7.14 -14.52 10.83
C GLU A 22 -5.90 -14.60 11.73
N SER A 23 -5.30 -15.79 11.88
CA SER A 23 -4.04 -15.94 12.61
C SER A 23 -2.87 -15.21 11.95
N MET A 24 -2.78 -15.21 10.62
CA MET A 24 -1.75 -14.48 9.87
C MET A 24 -1.95 -12.97 10.00
N ASP A 25 -3.17 -12.49 9.82
CA ASP A 25 -3.55 -11.08 9.94
C ASP A 25 -3.22 -10.57 11.35
N THR A 26 -3.52 -11.34 12.40
CA THR A 26 -3.14 -11.02 13.80
C THR A 26 -1.62 -10.89 13.99
N VAL A 27 -0.83 -11.77 13.35
CA VAL A 27 0.64 -11.70 13.43
C VAL A 27 1.17 -10.49 12.67
N VAL A 28 0.63 -10.21 11.48
CA VAL A 28 0.97 -9.02 10.68
C VAL A 28 0.65 -7.76 11.46
N GLU A 29 -0.56 -7.64 12.03
CA GLU A 29 -0.94 -6.52 12.89
C GLU A 29 -0.01 -6.37 14.09
N ARG A 30 0.33 -7.46 14.78
CA ARG A 30 1.28 -7.40 15.91
C ARG A 30 2.67 -6.92 15.47
N VAL A 31 3.16 -7.35 14.31
CA VAL A 31 4.45 -6.91 13.76
C VAL A 31 4.38 -5.44 13.35
N GLU A 32 3.27 -5.03 12.76
CA GLU A 32 3.02 -3.64 12.42
C GLU A 32 2.94 -2.79 13.68
N GLU A 33 2.13 -3.12 14.68
CA GLU A 33 2.00 -2.32 15.92
C GLU A 33 3.19 -2.45 16.87
N GLY A 34 4.13 -3.36 16.61
CA GLY A 34 5.28 -3.63 17.48
C GLY A 34 6.11 -2.38 17.82
N PHE A 35 6.14 -1.36 16.96
CA PHE A 35 6.82 -0.10 17.26
C PHE A 35 6.09 0.75 18.32
N VAL A 36 4.76 0.73 18.39
CA VAL A 36 4.00 1.41 19.45
C VAL A 36 4.19 0.69 20.77
N GLN A 37 4.21 -0.63 20.72
CA GLN A 37 4.47 -1.47 21.88
C GLN A 37 5.89 -1.24 22.43
N ILE A 38 6.91 -1.12 21.56
CA ILE A 38 8.27 -0.74 21.97
C ILE A 38 8.24 0.63 22.66
N GLY A 39 7.56 1.62 22.08
CA GLY A 39 7.39 2.94 22.70
C GLY A 39 6.74 2.88 24.09
N TYR A 40 5.70 2.07 24.26
CA TYR A 40 5.05 1.83 25.55
C TYR A 40 6.02 1.23 26.58
N HIS A 41 6.76 0.18 26.20
CA HIS A 41 7.72 -0.45 27.12
C HIS A 41 8.88 0.49 27.49
N LEU A 42 9.35 1.32 26.56
CA LEU A 42 10.33 2.36 26.85
C LEU A 42 9.76 3.38 27.85
N LYS A 43 8.50 3.80 27.70
CA LYS A 43 7.84 4.68 28.68
C LYS A 43 7.72 4.03 30.06
N VAL A 44 7.33 2.75 30.13
CA VAL A 44 7.32 2.01 31.39
C VAL A 44 8.72 1.97 32.00
N ALA A 45 9.76 1.70 31.22
CA ALA A 45 11.15 1.70 31.69
C ALA A 45 11.65 3.09 32.14
N ARG A 46 11.09 4.17 31.59
CA ARG A 46 11.39 5.56 31.97
C ARG A 46 10.64 5.98 33.25
N ASP A 47 9.36 5.62 33.34
CA ASP A 47 8.41 6.15 34.32
C ASP A 47 8.28 5.25 35.57
N THR A 48 8.92 4.07 35.55
CA THR A 48 8.92 3.11 36.65
C THR A 48 10.32 2.65 37.03
N ASP A 49 10.43 2.06 38.22
CA ASP A 49 11.65 1.51 38.80
C ASP A 49 12.06 0.13 38.22
N ILE A 50 11.47 -0.29 37.11
CA ILE A 50 11.63 -1.65 36.55
C ILE A 50 13.09 -1.99 36.16
N LEU A 51 13.93 -0.99 35.94
CA LEU A 51 15.35 -1.18 35.61
C LEU A 51 16.28 -1.25 36.83
N ASN A 52 15.79 -1.07 38.05
CA ASN A 52 16.66 -0.99 39.23
C ASN A 52 17.52 -2.24 39.49
N GLU A 53 17.03 -3.43 39.09
CA GLU A 53 17.77 -4.70 39.22
C GLU A 53 18.66 -5.03 38.01
N SER A 54 18.56 -4.25 36.93
CA SER A 54 19.25 -4.52 35.65
C SER A 54 20.72 -4.07 35.64
N GLY A 55 21.11 -3.19 36.57
CA GLY A 55 22.44 -2.58 36.60
C GLY A 55 22.64 -1.42 35.60
N TYR A 56 21.65 -1.10 34.77
CA TYR A 56 21.68 0.08 33.91
C TYR A 56 21.33 1.35 34.68
N SER A 57 22.02 2.44 34.38
CA SER A 57 21.83 3.72 35.07
C SER A 57 20.56 4.45 34.64
N ASN A 58 20.08 4.20 33.41
CA ASN A 58 18.88 4.79 32.85
C ASN A 58 18.36 4.01 31.63
N MET A 59 17.13 4.31 31.22
CA MET A 59 16.47 3.69 30.06
C MET A 59 17.28 3.79 28.76
N ASN A 60 17.97 4.90 28.47
CA ASN A 60 18.70 5.02 27.20
C ASN A 60 19.90 4.07 27.17
N GLU A 61 20.60 3.92 28.30
CA GLU A 61 21.70 2.96 28.43
C GLU A 61 21.21 1.52 28.24
N PHE A 62 20.08 1.17 28.85
CA PHE A 62 19.41 -0.12 28.64
C PHE A 62 19.03 -0.35 27.16
N ALA A 63 18.39 0.65 26.53
CA ALA A 63 17.94 0.54 25.15
C ALA A 63 19.10 0.43 24.14
N GLU A 64 20.19 1.16 24.37
CA GLU A 64 21.40 1.09 23.54
C GLU A 64 22.13 -0.25 23.73
N ALA A 65 22.31 -0.68 24.99
CA ALA A 65 23.05 -1.91 25.30
C ALA A 65 22.32 -3.19 24.86
N GLU A 66 21.02 -3.30 25.10
CA GLU A 66 20.26 -4.53 24.85
C GLU A 66 19.66 -4.61 23.45
N TYR A 67 19.31 -3.46 22.87
CA TYR A 67 18.55 -3.38 21.63
C TYR A 67 19.24 -2.56 20.54
N GLY A 68 20.39 -1.95 20.82
CA GLY A 68 21.11 -1.09 19.86
C GLY A 68 20.35 0.18 19.48
N LEU A 69 19.41 0.62 20.33
CA LEU A 69 18.60 1.80 20.06
C LEU A 69 19.29 3.05 20.59
N ASP A 70 19.64 3.96 19.68
CA ASP A 70 20.18 5.26 20.07
C ASP A 70 19.10 6.15 20.75
N LYS A 71 19.54 7.21 21.41
CA LYS A 71 18.66 8.16 22.10
C LYS A 71 17.59 8.79 21.17
N SER A 72 17.92 8.97 19.89
CA SER A 72 16.98 9.54 18.92
C SER A 72 15.90 8.55 18.54
N ALA A 73 16.25 7.27 18.36
CA ALA A 73 15.32 6.17 18.10
C ALA A 73 14.40 5.94 19.30
N VAL A 74 14.94 5.90 20.51
CA VAL A 74 14.17 5.82 21.76
C VAL A 74 13.15 6.96 21.84
N SER A 75 13.59 8.20 21.64
CA SER A 75 12.70 9.37 21.63
C SER A 75 11.60 9.28 20.57
N ARG A 76 11.92 8.78 19.37
CA ARG A 76 10.96 8.57 18.28
C ARG A 76 9.89 7.53 18.66
N PHE A 77 10.27 6.36 19.19
CA PHE A 77 9.30 5.34 19.60
C PHE A 77 8.36 5.84 20.71
N ILE A 78 8.90 6.55 21.70
CA ILE A 78 8.11 7.19 22.76
C ILE A 78 7.14 8.21 22.17
N SER A 79 7.61 9.08 21.27
CA SER A 79 6.77 10.12 20.64
C SER A 79 5.64 9.52 19.79
N ILE A 80 5.92 8.43 19.06
CA ILE A 80 4.88 7.69 18.31
C ILE A 80 3.83 7.15 19.28
N ASN A 81 4.25 6.59 20.42
CA ASN A 81 3.33 6.12 21.44
C ASN A 81 2.50 7.27 22.03
N ASP A 82 3.14 8.35 22.46
CA ASP A 82 2.48 9.51 23.05
C ASP A 82 1.38 10.07 22.15
N ARG A 83 1.63 10.15 20.84
CA ARG A 83 0.73 10.79 19.89
C ARG A 83 -0.32 9.87 19.28
N PHE A 84 0.05 8.63 18.93
CA PHE A 84 -0.80 7.76 18.10
C PHE A 84 -1.35 6.52 18.84
N SER A 85 -0.90 6.24 20.08
CA SER A 85 -1.48 5.17 20.89
C SER A 85 -2.80 5.58 21.55
N GLU A 86 -3.59 4.60 21.94
CA GLU A 86 -4.81 4.84 22.71
C GLU A 86 -4.50 5.55 24.03
N GLY A 87 -5.10 6.73 24.24
CA GLY A 87 -4.87 7.55 25.44
C GLY A 87 -3.43 8.05 25.61
N GLY A 88 -2.57 7.90 24.60
CA GLY A 88 -1.18 8.35 24.65
C GLY A 88 -0.33 7.61 25.68
N TYR A 89 -0.73 6.43 26.16
CA TYR A 89 0.03 5.53 27.03
C TYR A 89 -0.51 4.09 26.89
N SER A 90 -0.53 3.56 25.67
CA SER A 90 -1.04 2.21 25.40
C SER A 90 -0.07 1.43 24.51
N PRO A 91 0.04 0.11 24.66
CA PRO A 91 0.78 -0.71 23.70
C PRO A 91 0.10 -0.79 22.32
N SER A 92 -1.15 -0.33 22.18
CA SER A 92 -1.96 -0.42 20.95
C SER A 92 -2.18 0.94 20.29
N LEU A 93 -2.24 0.95 18.95
CA LEU A 93 -2.60 2.12 18.16
C LEU A 93 -4.08 2.47 18.33
N GLN A 94 -4.39 3.77 18.28
CA GLN A 94 -5.77 4.19 18.03
C GLN A 94 -6.26 3.61 16.71
N GLU A 95 -7.54 3.22 16.67
CA GLU A 95 -8.15 2.57 15.51
C GLU A 95 -7.90 3.33 14.19
N LYS A 96 -8.01 4.66 14.20
CA LYS A 96 -7.78 5.53 13.04
C LYS A 96 -6.35 5.50 12.48
N TYR A 97 -5.35 5.04 13.25
CA TYR A 97 -3.94 4.99 12.84
C TYR A 97 -3.44 3.57 12.54
N ARG A 98 -4.30 2.55 12.62
CA ARG A 98 -3.96 1.17 12.24
C ARG A 98 -3.66 1.07 10.73
N GLY A 99 -2.71 0.19 10.37
CA GLY A 99 -2.29 -0.01 8.98
C GLY A 99 -1.42 1.09 8.35
N PHE A 100 -1.08 2.17 9.08
CA PHE A 100 -0.13 3.16 8.58
C PHE A 100 1.32 2.65 8.58
N GLY A 101 1.68 1.86 9.59
CA GLY A 101 3.05 1.37 9.79
C GLY A 101 4.04 2.45 10.23
N ARG A 102 5.22 2.02 10.69
CA ARG A 102 6.23 2.89 11.34
C ARG A 102 6.66 4.07 10.50
N ALA A 103 6.95 3.81 9.21
CA ALA A 103 7.55 4.80 8.33
C ALA A 103 6.59 5.97 8.03
N LYS A 104 5.28 5.71 7.93
CA LYS A 104 4.27 6.75 7.74
C LYS A 104 4.06 7.55 9.03
N LEU A 105 3.89 6.85 10.16
CA LEU A 105 3.70 7.51 11.46
C LEU A 105 4.89 8.39 11.88
N SER A 106 6.12 7.98 11.53
CA SER A 106 7.31 8.80 11.76
C SER A 106 7.28 10.14 11.00
N ILE A 107 6.70 10.16 9.79
CA ILE A 107 6.50 11.40 9.03
C ILE A 107 5.35 12.19 9.65
N MET A 108 4.25 11.52 9.99
CA MET A 108 3.07 12.13 10.61
C MET A 108 3.37 12.80 11.95
N LEU A 109 4.38 12.34 12.71
CA LEU A 109 4.86 13.02 13.92
C LEU A 109 5.23 14.50 13.70
N THR A 110 5.58 14.87 12.47
CA THR A 110 6.00 16.24 12.14
C THR A 110 4.88 17.07 11.51
N LEU A 111 3.74 16.46 11.22
CA LEU A 111 2.56 17.15 10.69
C LEU A 111 1.70 17.71 11.83
N PRO A 112 0.90 18.76 11.59
CA PRO A 112 -0.19 19.21 12.47
C PRO A 112 -1.23 18.11 12.72
N ASP A 113 -1.89 18.16 13.88
CA ASP A 113 -2.90 17.14 14.24
C ASP A 113 -4.11 17.19 13.30
N SER A 114 -4.60 18.38 12.97
CA SER A 114 -5.69 18.59 12.00
C SER A 114 -5.43 17.93 10.64
N ILE A 115 -4.17 17.93 10.15
CA ILE A 115 -3.81 17.24 8.90
C ILE A 115 -3.73 15.73 9.10
N ASN A 116 -3.16 15.27 10.23
CA ASN A 116 -3.05 13.85 10.53
C ASN A 116 -4.41 13.14 10.62
N GLU A 117 -5.47 13.84 11.04
CA GLU A 117 -6.85 13.33 11.06
C GLU A 117 -7.45 13.16 9.66
N GLU A 118 -6.91 13.85 8.67
CA GLU A 118 -7.33 13.75 7.28
C GLU A 118 -6.64 12.65 6.48
N LEU A 119 -5.52 12.13 6.99
CA LEU A 119 -4.81 11.02 6.38
C LEU A 119 -5.51 9.68 6.62
N THR A 120 -5.40 8.78 5.65
CA THR A 120 -5.81 7.38 5.76
C THR A 120 -4.62 6.44 5.52
N SER A 121 -4.74 5.18 5.97
CA SER A 121 -3.68 4.18 5.80
C SER A 121 -3.39 3.86 4.33
N GLU A 122 -4.31 4.20 3.42
CA GLU A 122 -4.15 4.02 1.98
C GLU A 122 -3.14 4.99 1.34
N TYR A 123 -2.84 6.12 1.99
CA TYR A 123 -1.79 7.03 1.51
C TYR A 123 -0.44 6.33 1.59
N SER A 124 0.32 6.40 0.51
CA SER A 124 1.70 5.94 0.45
C SER A 124 2.60 6.84 1.29
N LYS A 125 3.77 6.31 1.66
CA LYS A 125 4.81 7.08 2.35
C LYS A 125 5.23 8.32 1.54
N VAL A 126 5.27 8.20 0.21
CA VAL A 126 5.65 9.29 -0.69
C VAL A 126 4.62 10.40 -0.66
N GLU A 127 3.33 10.06 -0.74
CA GLU A 127 2.23 11.04 -0.66
C GLU A 127 2.18 11.78 0.68
N ILE A 128 2.38 11.08 1.80
CA ILE A 128 2.44 11.73 3.13
C ILE A 128 3.67 12.65 3.23
N LYS A 129 4.81 12.25 2.66
CA LYS A 129 5.99 13.11 2.58
C LYS A 129 5.72 14.36 1.74
N GLU A 130 5.03 14.21 0.62
CA GLU A 130 4.65 15.32 -0.24
C GLU A 130 3.75 16.34 0.46
N ILE A 131 2.80 15.87 1.28
CA ILE A 131 1.96 16.71 2.14
C ILE A 131 2.83 17.46 3.16
N LYS A 132 3.76 16.76 3.82
CA LYS A 132 4.72 17.38 4.75
C LYS A 132 5.55 18.46 4.06
N ASP A 133 6.06 18.20 2.86
CA ASP A 133 6.89 19.16 2.14
C ASP A 133 6.12 20.45 1.77
N GLU A 134 4.79 20.36 1.57
CA GLU A 134 3.92 21.54 1.41
C GLU A 134 3.72 22.31 2.73
N VAL A 135 3.47 21.59 3.83
CA VAL A 135 3.33 22.20 5.17
C VAL A 135 4.61 22.90 5.60
N ASP A 136 5.76 22.25 5.44
CA ASP A 136 7.07 22.81 5.77
C ASP A 136 7.39 24.05 4.93
N ARG A 137 7.02 24.04 3.63
CA ARG A 137 7.19 25.21 2.75
C ARG A 137 6.34 26.36 3.23
N GLU A 138 5.09 26.09 3.60
CA GLU A 138 4.21 27.13 4.12
C GLU A 138 4.75 27.68 5.44
N GLN A 139 5.18 26.84 6.38
CA GLN A 139 5.70 27.25 7.69
C GLN A 139 6.95 28.16 7.61
N LYS A 140 7.72 28.12 6.52
CA LYS A 140 8.86 29.02 6.29
C LYS A 140 8.43 30.47 6.02
N ILE A 141 7.21 30.69 5.55
CA ILE A 141 6.65 32.03 5.33
C ILE A 141 6.25 32.61 6.68
N THR A 142 6.67 33.84 6.96
CA THR A 142 6.34 34.51 8.22
C THR A 142 4.92 35.07 8.19
N GLU A 143 4.33 35.28 9.37
CA GLU A 143 2.98 35.88 9.48
C GLU A 143 2.94 37.29 8.87
N LEU A 144 4.02 38.07 9.02
CA LEU A 144 4.11 39.41 8.42
C LEU A 144 4.19 39.35 6.89
N GLU A 145 4.98 38.44 6.33
CA GLU A 145 5.04 38.24 4.87
C GLU A 145 3.68 37.85 4.32
N LEU A 146 2.96 36.95 5.01
CA LEU A 146 1.63 36.53 4.61
C LEU A 146 0.62 37.69 4.63
N LEU A 147 0.63 38.52 5.68
CA LEU A 147 -0.25 39.68 5.79
C LEU A 147 0.05 40.78 4.76
N MET A 148 1.28 40.81 4.23
CA MET A 148 1.71 41.75 3.20
C MET A 148 1.41 41.28 1.77
N GLU A 149 0.89 40.06 1.59
CA GLU A 149 0.49 39.57 0.27
C GLU A 149 -0.68 40.39 -0.28
N ASP A 150 -0.57 40.78 -1.55
CA ASP A 150 -1.69 41.37 -2.26
C ASP A 150 -2.83 40.36 -2.33
N LYS A 151 -4.03 40.80 -1.98
CA LYS A 151 -5.22 39.94 -2.05
C LYS A 151 -5.76 39.89 -3.47
N ASP A 152 -6.16 38.71 -3.90
CA ASP A 152 -6.87 38.51 -5.16
C ASP A 152 -8.28 39.13 -5.06
N LYS A 153 -8.52 40.17 -5.87
CA LYS A 153 -9.77 40.95 -5.90
C LYS A 153 -11.00 40.13 -6.32
N ILE A 154 -10.81 39.05 -7.07
CA ILE A 154 -11.89 38.13 -7.45
C ILE A 154 -12.22 37.28 -6.23
N GLN A 155 -11.21 36.72 -5.56
CA GLN A 155 -11.38 35.89 -4.36
C GLN A 155 -11.91 36.68 -3.15
N GLU A 156 -11.62 37.98 -3.04
CA GLU A 156 -12.19 38.84 -2.00
C GLU A 156 -13.72 38.96 -2.08
N LYS A 157 -14.31 38.76 -3.26
CA LYS A 157 -15.76 38.79 -3.45
C LYS A 157 -16.43 37.45 -3.13
N MET A 158 -15.65 36.38 -3.02
CA MET A 158 -16.15 35.05 -2.68
C MET A 158 -16.47 34.99 -1.18
N GLU A 159 -17.51 34.24 -0.85
CA GLU A 159 -18.09 34.22 0.49
C GLU A 159 -17.20 33.50 1.50
N ASN A 160 -16.67 32.33 1.12
CA ASN A 160 -15.95 31.44 2.01
C ASN A 160 -14.66 30.89 1.40
N ASN A 161 -13.88 30.18 2.21
CA ASN A 161 -12.59 29.62 1.77
C ASN A 161 -12.77 28.44 0.80
N LEU A 162 -13.88 27.71 0.86
CA LEU A 162 -14.16 26.63 -0.10
C LEU A 162 -14.24 27.17 -1.54
N GLN A 163 -15.00 28.25 -1.75
CA GLN A 163 -15.12 28.89 -3.06
C GLN A 163 -13.76 29.35 -3.58
N ARG A 164 -12.97 30.02 -2.73
CA ARG A 164 -11.61 30.49 -3.07
C ARG A 164 -10.68 29.33 -3.42
N SER A 165 -10.74 28.24 -2.64
CA SER A 165 -9.95 27.03 -2.83
C SER A 165 -10.26 26.33 -4.16
N ILE A 166 -11.55 26.13 -4.48
CA ILE A 166 -11.94 25.47 -5.74
C ILE A 166 -11.62 26.36 -6.95
N HIS A 167 -11.85 27.68 -6.84
CA HIS A 167 -11.47 28.64 -7.86
C HIS A 167 -9.95 28.61 -8.12
N GLN A 168 -9.12 28.72 -7.08
CA GLN A 168 -7.66 28.69 -7.24
C GLN A 168 -7.16 27.33 -7.74
N LEU A 169 -7.77 26.23 -7.29
CA LEU A 169 -7.41 24.89 -7.75
C LEU A 169 -7.73 24.70 -9.24
N GLY A 170 -8.87 25.21 -9.69
CA GLY A 170 -9.25 25.25 -11.10
C GLY A 170 -8.26 26.07 -11.93
N HIS A 171 -7.95 27.29 -11.49
CA HIS A 171 -6.97 28.18 -12.14
C HIS A 171 -5.59 27.52 -12.30
N THR A 172 -5.14 26.80 -11.27
CA THR A 172 -3.81 26.21 -11.28
C THR A 172 -3.75 24.93 -12.13
N ILE A 173 -4.88 24.24 -12.30
CA ILE A 173 -4.94 22.97 -13.04
C ILE A 173 -6.08 23.07 -14.08
N PRO A 174 -5.82 23.66 -15.26
CA PRO A 174 -6.85 23.88 -16.28
C PRO A 174 -7.60 22.61 -16.72
N LEU A 175 -6.89 21.47 -16.78
CA LEU A 175 -7.50 20.18 -17.09
C LEU A 175 -8.47 19.71 -15.99
N LEU A 176 -8.17 20.01 -14.72
CA LEU A 176 -9.09 19.71 -13.62
C LEU A 176 -10.31 20.63 -13.70
N TYR A 177 -10.14 21.91 -13.99
CA TYR A 177 -11.26 22.83 -14.24
C TYR A 177 -12.19 22.28 -15.32
N ARG A 178 -11.63 21.84 -16.46
CA ARG A 178 -12.39 21.21 -17.54
C ARG A 178 -13.12 19.95 -17.08
N LYS A 179 -12.51 19.10 -16.25
CA LYS A 179 -13.16 17.91 -15.68
C LYS A 179 -14.33 18.31 -14.77
N LEU A 180 -14.15 19.28 -13.88
CA LEU A 180 -15.19 19.78 -12.97
C LEU A 180 -16.35 20.41 -13.75
N TRP A 181 -16.05 21.19 -14.79
CA TRP A 181 -17.07 21.74 -15.68
C TRP A 181 -17.91 20.64 -16.33
N ASN A 182 -17.24 19.61 -16.88
CA ASN A 182 -17.94 18.48 -17.49
C ASN A 182 -18.76 17.69 -16.46
N ALA A 183 -18.23 17.49 -15.26
CA ALA A 183 -18.93 16.82 -14.16
C ALA A 183 -20.22 17.56 -13.82
N TYR A 184 -20.18 18.88 -13.67
CA TYR A 184 -21.35 19.69 -13.35
C TYR A 184 -22.34 19.83 -14.50
N ARG A 185 -21.88 20.12 -15.73
CA ARG A 185 -22.76 20.47 -16.87
C ARG A 185 -23.33 19.27 -17.62
N LYS A 186 -22.73 18.09 -17.49
CA LYS A 186 -23.18 16.86 -18.18
C LYS A 186 -23.89 15.86 -17.27
N THR A 187 -24.13 16.22 -16.02
CA THR A 187 -24.87 15.35 -15.09
C THR A 187 -26.17 16.02 -14.68
N ASP A 188 -27.26 15.26 -14.72
CA ASP A 188 -28.60 15.76 -14.42
C ASP A 188 -29.01 15.52 -12.95
N ASN A 189 -28.11 14.94 -12.14
CA ASN A 189 -28.39 14.48 -10.78
C ASN A 189 -27.19 14.77 -9.86
N GLU A 190 -27.47 15.36 -8.69
CA GLU A 190 -26.49 15.73 -7.66
C GLU A 190 -25.58 14.56 -7.23
N ILE A 191 -26.13 13.35 -7.07
CA ILE A 191 -25.34 12.16 -6.68
C ILE A 191 -24.35 11.77 -7.78
N VAL A 192 -24.78 11.87 -9.04
CA VAL A 192 -23.93 11.54 -10.20
C VAL A 192 -22.86 12.62 -10.36
N CYS A 193 -23.22 13.89 -10.15
CA CYS A 193 -22.29 15.01 -10.15
C CYS A 193 -21.23 14.82 -9.06
N ALA A 194 -21.63 14.51 -7.83
CA ALA A 194 -20.71 14.32 -6.70
C ALA A 194 -19.69 13.20 -6.99
N ARG A 195 -20.15 12.09 -7.57
CA ARG A 195 -19.27 11.00 -8.02
C ARG A 195 -18.31 11.44 -9.12
N ALA A 196 -18.78 12.20 -10.11
CA ALA A 196 -17.94 12.69 -11.20
C ALA A 196 -16.90 13.73 -10.72
N VAL A 197 -17.27 14.59 -9.77
CA VAL A 197 -16.35 15.52 -9.10
C VAL A 197 -15.33 14.73 -8.28
N MET A 198 -15.77 13.74 -7.51
CA MET A 198 -14.90 12.85 -6.75
C MET A 198 -13.88 12.14 -7.65
N GLU A 199 -14.31 11.61 -8.78
CA GLU A 199 -13.42 10.98 -9.77
C GLU A 199 -12.38 11.97 -10.33
N ALA A 200 -12.74 13.25 -10.45
CA ALA A 200 -11.84 14.28 -10.96
C ALA A 200 -10.75 14.67 -9.94
N VAL A 201 -11.11 14.83 -8.65
CA VAL A 201 -10.21 15.32 -7.60
C VAL A 201 -9.53 14.22 -6.78
N ALA A 202 -10.15 13.04 -6.70
CA ALA A 202 -9.75 11.93 -5.86
C ALA A 202 -10.20 10.57 -6.46
N PRO A 203 -9.68 10.18 -7.64
CA PRO A 203 -10.09 8.98 -8.37
C PRO A 203 -9.90 7.67 -7.59
N SER A 204 -9.04 7.68 -6.57
CA SER A 204 -8.84 6.51 -5.70
C SER A 204 -9.91 6.36 -4.60
N GLY A 205 -10.92 7.22 -4.57
CA GLY A 205 -11.94 7.28 -3.51
C GLY A 205 -11.51 8.06 -2.26
N THR A 206 -10.22 8.35 -2.13
CA THR A 206 -9.67 9.29 -1.14
C THR A 206 -8.64 10.18 -1.81
N GLY A 207 -8.53 11.43 -1.37
CA GLY A 207 -7.55 12.37 -1.92
C GLY A 207 -7.48 13.67 -1.15
N MET A 208 -6.37 14.39 -1.31
CA MET A 208 -6.15 15.69 -0.70
C MET A 208 -5.57 16.67 -1.70
N CYS A 209 -6.27 17.78 -1.91
CA CYS A 209 -5.83 18.86 -2.79
C CYS A 209 -5.20 19.98 -1.95
N SER A 210 -3.94 20.31 -2.23
CA SER A 210 -3.23 21.41 -1.60
C SER A 210 -3.34 22.67 -2.46
N VAL A 211 -3.91 23.73 -1.89
CA VAL A 211 -4.11 25.03 -2.55
C VAL A 211 -3.54 26.15 -1.70
N ARG A 212 -2.81 27.09 -2.31
CA ARG A 212 -2.31 28.28 -1.61
C ARG A 212 -3.09 29.52 -2.00
N LEU A 213 -3.75 30.14 -1.03
CA LEU A 213 -4.51 31.37 -1.21
C LEU A 213 -3.71 32.57 -0.69
N GLN A 214 -3.72 33.67 -1.46
CA GLN A 214 -3.00 34.89 -1.07
C GLN A 214 -3.59 35.51 0.19
N GLY A 215 -2.74 35.88 1.14
CA GLY A 215 -3.13 36.50 2.42
C GLY A 215 -3.79 35.56 3.43
N ILE A 216 -4.04 34.29 3.08
CA ILE A 216 -4.59 33.24 3.97
C ILE A 216 -3.57 32.13 4.19
N GLY A 217 -2.78 31.81 3.16
CA GLY A 217 -1.77 30.77 3.19
C GLY A 217 -2.26 29.48 2.55
N ARG A 218 -1.62 28.37 2.89
CA ARG A 218 -1.92 27.06 2.31
C ARG A 218 -3.07 26.37 3.03
N LEU A 219 -4.05 25.92 2.26
CA LEU A 219 -5.18 25.11 2.68
C LEU A 219 -5.12 23.72 2.03
N MET A 220 -5.64 22.72 2.73
CA MET A 220 -5.67 21.32 2.32
C MET A 220 -7.12 20.86 2.28
N LEU A 221 -7.63 20.58 1.08
CA LEU A 221 -8.99 20.12 0.84
C LEU A 221 -9.01 18.59 0.76
N SER A 222 -9.56 17.95 1.79
CA SER A 222 -9.60 16.50 1.99
C SER A 222 -10.94 15.92 1.53
N PHE A 223 -10.86 14.87 0.70
CA PHE A 223 -11.99 14.10 0.19
C PHE A 223 -11.89 12.64 0.65
N LYS A 224 -12.95 12.13 1.28
CA LYS A 224 -13.03 10.77 1.84
C LYS A 224 -14.29 10.03 1.34
N GLY A 225 -14.49 10.03 0.02
CA GLY A 225 -15.67 9.45 -0.61
C GLY A 225 -16.87 10.41 -0.63
N THR A 226 -17.95 9.99 -1.29
CA THR A 226 -19.16 10.81 -1.48
C THR A 226 -20.14 10.75 -0.30
N GLU A 227 -19.92 9.82 0.63
CA GLU A 227 -20.76 9.65 1.83
C GLU A 227 -20.26 10.48 3.02
N GLN A 228 -19.07 11.07 2.92
CA GLN A 228 -18.45 11.90 3.95
C GLN A 228 -18.42 13.36 3.51
N ASN A 229 -18.41 14.25 4.50
CA ASN A 229 -18.20 15.68 4.30
C ASN A 229 -16.77 15.95 3.81
N ILE A 230 -16.62 17.02 3.04
CA ILE A 230 -15.34 17.54 2.58
C ILE A 230 -14.76 18.40 3.69
N THR A 231 -13.48 18.20 4.00
CA THR A 231 -12.81 18.97 5.05
C THR A 231 -11.77 19.90 4.45
N LEU A 232 -11.76 21.16 4.88
CA LEU A 232 -10.73 22.14 4.54
C LEU A 232 -9.89 22.45 5.78
N VAL A 233 -8.60 22.12 5.72
CA VAL A 233 -7.65 22.31 6.83
C VAL A 233 -6.63 23.38 6.47
N ASN A 234 -6.39 24.33 7.35
CA ASN A 234 -5.31 25.30 7.17
C ASN A 234 -3.96 24.68 7.55
N ALA A 235 -2.94 24.79 6.69
CA ALA A 235 -1.65 24.15 6.95
C ALA A 235 -0.82 24.83 8.06
N ARG A 236 -1.15 26.07 8.42
CA ARG A 236 -0.45 26.86 9.45
C ARG A 236 -1.16 26.87 10.79
N THR A 237 -2.49 26.85 10.74
CA THR A 237 -3.34 26.94 11.93
C THR A 237 -4.11 25.64 12.08
N GLU A 238 -4.48 25.25 13.29
CA GLU A 238 -5.34 24.07 13.52
C GLU A 238 -6.81 24.33 13.09
N GLY A 239 -7.05 25.33 12.25
CA GLY A 239 -8.38 25.69 11.73
C GLY A 239 -8.89 24.65 10.74
N LYS A 240 -10.09 24.14 11.01
CA LYS A 240 -10.79 23.14 10.21
C LYS A 240 -12.21 23.62 9.90
N GLU A 241 -12.57 23.55 8.63
CA GLU A 241 -13.91 23.84 8.12
C GLU A 241 -14.47 22.57 7.45
N GLU A 242 -15.74 22.26 7.68
CA GLU A 242 -16.41 21.10 7.07
C GLU A 242 -17.52 21.58 6.13
N PHE A 243 -17.60 20.94 4.97
CA PHE A 243 -18.53 21.28 3.90
C PHE A 243 -19.24 20.03 3.38
N THR A 244 -20.49 20.19 2.99
CA THR A 244 -21.30 19.16 2.37
C THR A 244 -21.04 19.09 0.86
N TRP A 245 -21.54 18.04 0.22
CA TRP A 245 -21.52 17.98 -1.25
C TRP A 245 -22.42 19.03 -1.89
N ASP A 246 -23.47 19.47 -1.20
CA ASP A 246 -24.33 20.57 -1.67
C ASP A 246 -23.54 21.88 -1.74
N ASP A 247 -22.69 22.15 -0.73
CA ASP A 247 -21.79 23.31 -0.75
C ASP A 247 -20.82 23.27 -1.95
N ILE A 248 -20.33 22.07 -2.32
CA ILE A 248 -19.51 21.88 -3.52
C ILE A 248 -20.33 22.19 -4.77
N MET A 249 -21.59 21.74 -4.85
CA MET A 249 -22.47 22.03 -5.99
C MET A 249 -22.76 23.51 -6.12
N ASP A 250 -23.00 24.20 -5.00
CA ASP A 250 -23.20 25.64 -4.97
C ASP A 250 -21.98 26.38 -5.51
N VAL A 251 -20.77 25.98 -5.10
CA VAL A 251 -19.51 26.53 -5.64
C VAL A 251 -19.40 26.26 -7.15
N LEU A 252 -19.67 25.03 -7.59
CA LEU A 252 -19.60 24.67 -9.02
C LEU A 252 -20.64 25.42 -9.84
N SER A 253 -21.83 25.70 -9.30
CA SER A 253 -22.87 26.47 -9.97
C SER A 253 -22.42 27.92 -10.28
N LEU A 254 -21.58 28.48 -9.42
CA LEU A 254 -21.03 29.83 -9.56
C LEU A 254 -19.84 29.87 -10.55
N LEU A 255 -19.03 28.81 -10.59
CA LEU A 255 -17.82 28.76 -11.42
C LEU A 255 -18.09 28.19 -12.82
N MET A 256 -18.95 27.19 -12.97
CA MET A 256 -19.11 26.44 -14.22
C MET A 256 -20.17 27.06 -15.16
N ILE A 257 -20.03 28.35 -15.43
CA ILE A 257 -20.91 29.17 -16.28
C ILE A 257 -20.58 29.06 -17.78
N GLY A 258 -21.53 29.31 -18.69
CA GLY A 258 -21.29 29.24 -20.16
C GLY A 258 -21.60 27.89 -20.82
N GLU A 259 -21.51 27.83 -22.15
CA GLU A 259 -21.85 26.62 -22.94
C GLU A 259 -20.67 25.67 -23.11
N THR A 260 -19.44 26.19 -23.03
CA THR A 260 -18.20 25.41 -23.11
C THR A 260 -17.27 25.64 -21.90
N PRO A 261 -16.39 24.68 -21.56
CA PRO A 261 -15.37 24.87 -20.52
C PRO A 261 -14.47 26.09 -20.76
N GLU A 262 -14.15 26.38 -22.02
CA GLU A 262 -13.25 27.45 -22.42
C GLU A 262 -13.91 28.83 -22.24
N GLU A 263 -15.17 28.98 -22.64
CA GLU A 263 -15.97 30.19 -22.36
C GLU A 263 -16.18 30.41 -20.86
N SER A 264 -16.40 29.31 -20.13
CA SER A 264 -16.53 29.31 -18.67
C SER A 264 -15.29 29.89 -18.01
N TRP A 265 -14.12 29.37 -18.40
CA TRP A 265 -12.83 29.82 -17.92
C TRP A 265 -12.60 31.31 -18.19
N GLU A 266 -12.82 31.75 -19.43
CA GLU A 266 -12.66 33.16 -19.81
C GLU A 266 -13.55 34.09 -18.99
N THR A 267 -14.76 33.63 -18.65
CA THR A 267 -15.69 34.43 -17.85
C THR A 267 -15.27 34.50 -16.38
N VAL A 268 -14.79 33.39 -15.81
CA VAL A 268 -14.39 33.30 -14.39
C VAL A 268 -13.06 34.00 -14.13
N TYR A 269 -12.04 33.75 -14.97
CA TYR A 269 -10.68 34.23 -14.74
C TYR A 269 -10.32 35.48 -15.56
N GLY A 270 -11.09 35.82 -16.60
CA GLY A 270 -10.85 37.00 -17.44
C GLY A 270 -9.68 36.85 -18.42
N GLU A 271 -9.23 35.61 -18.67
CA GLU A 271 -8.10 35.27 -19.54
C GLU A 271 -8.44 34.06 -20.42
N PRO A 272 -7.83 33.92 -21.61
CA PRO A 272 -8.11 32.78 -22.51
C PRO A 272 -7.72 31.44 -21.89
N PHE A 273 -8.50 30.40 -22.19
CA PHE A 273 -8.20 29.04 -21.71
C PHE A 273 -6.82 28.56 -22.22
N PRO A 274 -5.96 27.97 -21.36
CA PRO A 274 -4.64 27.52 -21.79
C PRO A 274 -4.68 26.34 -22.79
N GLU A 275 -4.55 26.63 -24.09
CA GLU A 275 -4.58 25.64 -25.19
C GLU A 275 -3.45 24.59 -25.11
N ASN A 276 -2.29 24.95 -24.53
CA ASN A 276 -1.10 24.07 -24.45
C ASN A 276 -1.08 23.15 -23.20
N SER A 277 -2.19 23.01 -22.49
CA SER A 277 -2.27 22.19 -21.28
C SER A 277 -2.21 20.66 -21.55
N GLU A 278 -2.16 20.22 -22.81
CA GLU A 278 -1.97 18.81 -23.18
C GLU A 278 -0.54 18.27 -22.93
N VAL A 279 0.46 19.12 -22.62
CA VAL A 279 1.86 18.67 -22.48
C VAL A 279 2.42 18.93 -21.07
N ALA A 280 2.09 18.03 -20.15
CA ALA A 280 3.04 17.57 -19.15
C ALA A 280 3.21 16.06 -19.35
N PRO A 281 4.44 15.51 -19.47
CA PRO A 281 4.61 14.07 -19.61
C PRO A 281 4.13 13.40 -18.32
N VAL A 282 2.92 12.87 -18.36
CA VAL A 282 2.47 11.84 -17.42
C VAL A 282 3.44 10.68 -17.64
N GLN A 283 4.38 10.52 -16.72
CA GLN A 283 5.21 9.32 -16.67
C GLN A 283 4.30 8.10 -16.72
N PRO A 284 4.69 7.03 -17.44
CA PRO A 284 3.84 5.88 -17.72
C PRO A 284 3.16 5.36 -16.45
N GLU A 285 1.84 5.14 -16.55
CA GLU A 285 0.89 4.62 -15.54
C GLU A 285 1.54 4.02 -14.29
N LYS A 286 1.97 4.90 -13.38
CA LYS A 286 2.13 4.59 -11.96
C LYS A 286 0.85 5.04 -11.28
N LYS A 287 0.39 4.28 -10.28
CA LYS A 287 -0.78 4.59 -9.43
C LYS A 287 -0.98 6.10 -9.29
N GLN A 288 -2.12 6.62 -9.75
CA GLN A 288 -2.43 8.05 -9.69
C GLN A 288 -2.28 8.53 -8.25
N SER A 289 -1.48 9.58 -8.05
CA SER A 289 -1.23 10.18 -6.73
C SER A 289 -2.53 10.68 -6.11
N LYS A 290 -2.74 10.39 -4.84
CA LYS A 290 -3.85 10.92 -4.01
C LYS A 290 -3.66 12.39 -3.64
N VAL A 291 -2.50 12.98 -3.94
CA VAL A 291 -2.16 14.36 -3.59
C VAL A 291 -2.09 15.21 -4.86
N ILE A 292 -2.99 16.18 -4.96
CA ILE A 292 -3.01 17.20 -6.01
C ILE A 292 -2.46 18.50 -5.43
N LYS A 293 -1.57 19.20 -6.14
CA LYS A 293 -0.91 20.42 -5.62
C LYS A 293 -1.06 21.58 -6.60
N THR A 294 -1.21 22.77 -6.06
CA THR A 294 -1.00 24.02 -6.79
C THR A 294 0.44 24.51 -6.61
N GLU A 295 1.20 24.63 -7.70
CA GLU A 295 2.44 25.41 -7.71
C GLU A 295 2.11 26.92 -7.87
N PRO A 296 2.92 27.83 -7.29
CA PRO A 296 2.64 29.26 -7.39
C PRO A 296 2.80 29.78 -8.82
N THR A 297 1.86 30.62 -9.25
CA THR A 297 1.87 31.37 -10.50
C THR A 297 3.11 32.28 -10.58
N PRO A 298 3.97 32.18 -11.61
CA PRO A 298 5.17 32.99 -11.68
C PRO A 298 4.93 34.28 -12.48
N GLU A 299 4.81 35.44 -11.82
CA GLU A 299 4.96 36.72 -12.52
C GLU A 299 5.47 37.87 -11.63
N LEU A 300 6.79 38.10 -11.66
CA LEU A 300 7.45 39.24 -12.34
C LEU A 300 8.90 39.40 -11.84
N LYS A 301 9.84 39.24 -12.77
CA LYS A 301 11.27 39.54 -12.59
C LYS A 301 11.49 41.03 -12.30
N LYS A 302 12.23 41.34 -11.24
CA LYS A 302 13.32 42.34 -11.06
C LYS A 302 13.58 42.47 -9.54
N ARG A 303 14.79 42.53 -8.99
CA ARG A 303 16.15 42.75 -9.48
C ARG A 303 17.12 42.22 -8.43
N THR A 304 18.25 41.73 -8.92
CA THR A 304 19.50 41.44 -8.21
C THR A 304 19.93 42.50 -7.19
N GLY A 305 20.48 42.07 -6.05
CA GLY A 305 21.22 42.95 -5.15
C GLY A 305 21.60 42.37 -3.79
N GLN A 306 22.73 41.66 -3.74
CA GLN A 306 23.70 41.56 -2.63
C GLN A 306 23.27 40.97 -1.27
N GLU A 307 23.90 39.83 -0.93
CA GLU A 307 24.16 39.41 0.46
C GLU A 307 24.78 40.55 1.28
N PRO A 308 24.49 40.58 2.58
CA PRO A 308 25.61 40.51 3.52
C PRO A 308 25.40 39.49 4.64
N LYS A 309 26.40 38.63 4.81
CA LYS A 309 26.70 37.89 6.04
C LYS A 309 26.75 38.84 7.24
N LYS A 310 25.97 38.56 8.29
CA LYS A 310 26.38 38.82 9.69
C LYS A 310 25.87 37.73 10.63
N GLU A 311 26.83 37.15 11.33
CA GLU A 311 26.67 36.28 12.49
C GLU A 311 25.89 36.97 13.62
N ALA A 312 24.96 36.25 14.25
CA ALA A 312 24.68 36.43 15.68
C ALA A 312 23.97 35.20 16.29
N LYS A 313 24.76 34.50 17.12
CA LYS A 313 24.41 33.96 18.45
C LYS A 313 23.29 32.91 18.59
N LYS A 314 23.77 31.70 18.91
CA LYS A 314 23.07 30.57 19.54
C LYS A 314 22.29 30.99 20.79
N SER A 315 21.05 30.51 20.90
CA SER A 315 20.43 30.06 22.14
C SER A 315 19.70 28.73 21.85
N PRO A 316 19.68 27.78 22.78
CA PRO A 316 19.38 26.37 22.51
C PRO A 316 17.91 26.04 22.74
N GLU A 317 17.37 25.14 21.91
CA GLU A 317 16.20 24.25 22.12
C GLU A 317 15.35 24.14 20.86
N ALA A 318 15.88 23.41 19.89
CA ALA A 318 15.12 22.53 19.04
C ALA A 318 16.11 21.44 18.63
N ALA A 319 15.98 20.26 19.22
CA ALA A 319 16.80 19.12 18.84
C ALA A 319 16.53 18.85 17.36
N GLY A 320 17.52 19.18 16.53
CA GLY A 320 17.51 18.90 15.11
C GLY A 320 17.36 17.40 14.91
N VAL A 321 16.25 17.00 14.29
CA VAL A 321 16.06 15.66 13.77
C VAL A 321 16.87 15.57 12.48
N PRO A 322 17.88 14.69 12.37
CA PRO A 322 18.60 14.51 11.12
C PRO A 322 17.68 13.93 10.04
N GLU A 323 17.65 14.59 8.88
CA GLU A 323 17.12 14.08 7.62
C GLU A 323 18.00 12.91 7.11
N GLU A 324 17.77 11.68 7.57
CA GLU A 324 18.04 10.50 6.75
C GLU A 324 17.31 9.26 7.31
N ILE A 325 16.35 8.75 6.54
CA ILE A 325 15.48 7.64 6.94
C ILE A 325 16.20 6.32 6.61
N GLY A 326 16.98 5.81 7.55
CA GLY A 326 17.47 4.43 7.51
C GLY A 326 16.33 3.41 7.71
N PRO A 327 16.40 2.22 7.11
CA PRO A 327 15.50 1.12 7.42
C PRO A 327 15.90 0.53 8.78
N GLU A 328 15.58 1.23 9.88
CA GLU A 328 15.58 0.60 11.21
C GLU A 328 14.58 -0.55 11.17
N ARG A 329 15.14 -1.77 11.12
CA ARG A 329 14.43 -3.03 11.39
C ARG A 329 14.00 -3.01 12.86
N LEU A 330 12.95 -3.75 13.21
CA LEU A 330 12.61 -3.96 14.62
C LEU A 330 13.88 -4.39 15.38
N PRO A 331 14.13 -3.82 16.58
CA PRO A 331 15.33 -4.11 17.35
C PRO A 331 15.45 -5.62 17.58
N LYS A 332 16.62 -6.17 17.29
CA LYS A 332 16.95 -7.56 17.62
C LYS A 332 17.58 -7.54 19.00
N GLY A 333 16.81 -7.89 20.03
CA GLY A 333 17.31 -7.96 21.40
C GLY A 333 18.41 -9.01 21.51
N ASN A 334 19.53 -8.66 22.15
CA ASN A 334 20.69 -9.56 22.32
C ASN A 334 20.84 -10.09 23.76
N ALA A 335 19.78 -10.03 24.58
CA ALA A 335 19.82 -10.42 25.99
C ALA A 335 19.67 -11.94 26.21
N LYS A 336 20.69 -12.57 26.83
CA LYS A 336 20.54 -13.79 27.62
C LYS A 336 20.18 -13.38 29.06
N GLY A 337 18.89 -13.28 29.37
CA GLY A 337 18.42 -12.96 30.71
C GLY A 337 17.02 -13.53 30.95
N ASP A 338 16.89 -14.35 32.00
CA ASP A 338 15.65 -14.99 32.40
C ASP A 338 14.66 -13.96 32.98
N GLY A 339 13.66 -13.55 32.18
CA GLY A 339 12.58 -12.69 32.65
C GLY A 339 11.87 -11.96 31.52
N ILE A 340 10.91 -12.64 30.88
CA ILE A 340 10.20 -12.21 29.66
C ILE A 340 11.17 -12.01 28.48
N SER A 341 11.87 -13.09 28.13
CA SER A 341 12.36 -13.30 26.78
C SER A 341 11.19 -13.04 25.82
N TRP A 342 11.42 -12.16 24.84
CA TRP A 342 10.84 -12.36 23.51
C TRP A 342 11.19 -13.80 23.13
N LYS A 343 10.28 -14.71 23.43
CA LYS A 343 10.19 -15.91 22.65
C LYS A 343 9.70 -15.40 21.31
N GLU A 344 10.61 -15.35 20.33
CA GLU A 344 10.22 -15.83 19.01
C GLU A 344 9.22 -16.97 19.28
N PRO A 345 7.98 -16.87 18.76
CA PRO A 345 6.98 -17.91 19.00
C PRO A 345 7.75 -19.19 18.86
N LYS A 346 7.79 -20.02 19.93
CA LYS A 346 8.62 -21.23 19.94
C LYS A 346 8.49 -21.76 18.53
N GLU A 347 9.60 -22.15 17.91
CA GLU A 347 9.48 -23.23 16.95
C GLU A 347 8.77 -24.37 17.74
N GLN A 348 7.43 -24.34 17.81
CA GLN A 348 6.68 -25.43 17.24
C GLN A 348 7.42 -25.63 15.95
N GLU A 349 8.13 -26.75 15.88
CA GLU A 349 8.42 -27.35 14.60
C GLU A 349 7.06 -27.33 13.88
N PHE A 350 6.79 -26.23 13.18
CA PHE A 350 5.90 -26.23 12.06
C PHE A 350 6.58 -27.27 11.21
N LYS A 351 6.07 -28.51 11.27
CA LYS A 351 6.36 -29.49 10.24
C LYS A 351 6.21 -28.68 8.96
N PRO A 352 7.30 -28.45 8.22
CA PRO A 352 7.20 -27.71 6.97
C PRO A 352 6.02 -28.33 6.24
N ILE A 353 5.11 -27.53 5.70
CA ILE A 353 4.16 -28.09 4.74
C ILE A 353 5.06 -28.71 3.68
N GLU A 354 5.15 -30.04 3.69
CA GLU A 354 6.03 -30.76 2.79
C GLU A 354 5.46 -30.47 1.41
N LEU A 355 6.09 -29.51 0.72
CA LEU A 355 5.80 -29.29 -0.68
C LEU A 355 6.08 -30.64 -1.36
N PRO A 356 5.10 -31.20 -2.09
CA PRO A 356 5.17 -32.54 -2.66
C PRO A 356 6.52 -32.75 -3.38
N PRO A 357 7.23 -33.87 -3.24
CA PRO A 357 8.58 -34.10 -3.81
C PRO A 357 8.67 -33.76 -5.31
N GLN A 358 9.87 -33.46 -5.84
CA GLN A 358 10.02 -32.90 -7.22
C GLN A 358 9.81 -33.96 -8.28
N ASP A 359 10.08 -35.18 -7.85
CA ASP A 359 10.04 -36.47 -8.50
C ASP A 359 8.78 -37.27 -8.12
N ALA A 360 7.82 -36.67 -7.41
CA ALA A 360 6.56 -37.33 -7.10
C ALA A 360 5.75 -37.58 -8.39
N GLU A 361 5.36 -38.83 -8.58
CA GLU A 361 4.51 -39.31 -9.67
C GLU A 361 3.06 -39.43 -9.17
N TYR A 362 2.11 -38.92 -9.95
CA TYR A 362 0.69 -38.92 -9.57
C TYR A 362 -0.19 -39.51 -10.65
N ASN A 363 -1.17 -40.33 -10.24
CA ASN A 363 -2.15 -40.91 -11.15
C ASN A 363 -3.40 -40.02 -11.17
N LEU A 364 -3.77 -39.50 -12.35
CA LEU A 364 -4.92 -38.60 -12.50
C LEU A 364 -5.95 -39.20 -13.48
N PRO A 365 -7.18 -39.52 -13.03
CA PRO A 365 -8.24 -39.94 -13.95
C PRO A 365 -8.69 -38.76 -14.80
N ILE A 366 -8.70 -38.94 -16.11
CA ILE A 366 -9.16 -37.92 -17.06
C ILE A 366 -10.22 -38.50 -18.00
N GLY A 367 -11.21 -37.67 -18.34
CA GLY A 367 -12.28 -38.04 -19.26
C GLY A 367 -11.76 -38.26 -20.69
N LYS A 368 -12.37 -39.21 -21.41
CA LYS A 368 -12.01 -39.61 -22.78
C LYS A 368 -11.77 -38.47 -23.76
N THR A 369 -12.62 -37.45 -23.74
CA THR A 369 -12.53 -36.29 -24.64
C THR A 369 -11.27 -35.47 -24.38
N MET A 370 -10.93 -35.25 -23.11
CA MET A 370 -9.77 -34.47 -22.71
C MET A 370 -8.46 -35.21 -23.06
N LEU A 371 -8.41 -36.54 -22.96
CA LEU A 371 -7.24 -37.33 -23.38
C LEU A 371 -7.05 -37.30 -24.92
N GLN A 372 -8.15 -37.24 -25.69
CA GLN A 372 -8.11 -37.03 -27.13
C GLN A 372 -7.64 -35.61 -27.50
N ASP A 373 -8.08 -34.58 -26.76
CA ASP A 373 -7.68 -33.20 -26.99
C ASP A 373 -6.18 -32.98 -26.72
N ILE A 374 -5.63 -33.64 -25.70
CA ILE A 374 -4.18 -33.63 -25.43
C ILE A 374 -3.41 -34.30 -26.57
N LYS A 375 -3.87 -35.45 -27.06
CA LYS A 375 -3.30 -36.10 -28.26
C LYS A 375 -3.43 -35.25 -29.52
N ALA A 376 -4.48 -34.42 -29.61
CA ALA A 376 -4.72 -33.49 -30.72
C ALA A 376 -3.92 -32.17 -30.62
N GLY A 377 -3.19 -31.95 -29.51
CA GLY A 377 -2.27 -30.82 -29.37
C GLY A 377 -2.62 -29.83 -28.25
N LEU A 378 -3.57 -30.13 -27.36
CA LEU A 378 -3.79 -29.35 -26.14
C LEU A 378 -2.57 -29.45 -25.21
N ARG A 379 -2.01 -28.31 -24.83
CA ARG A 379 -0.76 -28.24 -24.04
C ARG A 379 -0.94 -27.72 -22.61
N TYR A 380 -2.18 -27.55 -22.16
CA TYR A 380 -2.50 -27.08 -20.82
C TYR A 380 -3.71 -27.80 -20.22
N LEU A 381 -3.74 -27.92 -18.89
CA LEU A 381 -4.84 -28.47 -18.09
C LEU A 381 -5.24 -27.48 -17.01
N ILE A 382 -6.52 -27.47 -16.62
CA ILE A 382 -7.04 -26.67 -15.52
C ILE A 382 -7.45 -27.62 -14.40
N LEU A 383 -6.77 -27.56 -13.26
CA LEU A 383 -7.04 -28.41 -12.08
C LEU A 383 -7.35 -27.55 -10.85
N LYS A 384 -7.89 -28.17 -9.79
CA LYS A 384 -8.17 -27.47 -8.53
C LYS A 384 -6.87 -27.21 -7.76
N LYS A 385 -6.76 -26.05 -7.12
CA LYS A 385 -5.58 -25.55 -6.36
C LYS A 385 -5.23 -26.38 -5.12
N HIS A 386 -6.09 -27.33 -4.73
CA HIS A 386 -5.91 -28.18 -3.54
C HIS A 386 -5.22 -29.52 -3.83
N ASP A 387 -4.83 -29.81 -5.08
CA ASP A 387 -4.07 -31.02 -5.42
C ASP A 387 -2.55 -30.78 -5.33
N PRO A 388 -1.75 -31.77 -4.88
CA PRO A 388 -0.34 -31.60 -4.50
C PRO A 388 0.60 -31.63 -5.71
N TYR A 389 0.40 -30.76 -6.70
CA TYR A 389 1.24 -30.69 -7.89
C TYR A 389 2.20 -29.52 -7.84
N ARG A 390 3.43 -29.73 -8.31
CA ARG A 390 4.41 -28.67 -8.56
C ARG A 390 5.07 -28.84 -9.92
N VAL A 391 5.63 -27.74 -10.44
CA VAL A 391 6.45 -27.76 -11.66
C VAL A 391 7.56 -28.80 -11.51
N GLY A 392 7.64 -29.72 -12.48
CA GLY A 392 8.57 -30.84 -12.48
C GLY A 392 7.95 -32.21 -12.20
N ASN A 393 6.75 -32.30 -11.59
CA ASN A 393 6.10 -33.59 -11.32
C ASN A 393 5.61 -34.26 -12.61
N THR A 394 5.58 -35.60 -12.59
CA THR A 394 5.04 -36.44 -13.66
C THR A 394 3.62 -36.87 -13.28
N LEU A 395 2.66 -36.66 -14.19
CA LEU A 395 1.30 -37.13 -14.03
C LEU A 395 1.04 -38.27 -15.03
N HIS A 396 0.64 -39.42 -14.50
CA HIS A 396 0.14 -40.56 -15.26
C HIS A 396 -1.37 -40.38 -15.45
N LEU A 397 -1.76 -39.95 -16.64
CA LEU A 397 -3.15 -39.73 -17.01
C LEU A 397 -3.74 -41.05 -17.50
N TYR A 398 -4.86 -41.48 -16.93
CA TYR A 398 -5.56 -42.68 -17.38
C TYR A 398 -7.04 -42.40 -17.67
N GLU A 399 -7.57 -43.05 -18.70
CA GLU A 399 -8.96 -42.89 -19.12
C GLU A 399 -9.91 -43.60 -18.14
N GLN A 400 -10.93 -42.89 -17.67
CA GLN A 400 -12.00 -43.45 -16.83
C GLN A 400 -13.38 -43.16 -17.45
N MET A 401 -14.25 -44.17 -17.51
CA MET A 401 -15.69 -44.03 -17.79
C MET A 401 -16.50 -44.78 -16.73
N ASP A 402 -17.51 -44.12 -16.16
CA ASP A 402 -18.42 -44.68 -15.15
C ASP A 402 -17.75 -45.43 -13.98
N GLY A 403 -16.58 -44.95 -13.55
CA GLY A 403 -15.85 -45.50 -12.41
C GLY A 403 -14.83 -46.60 -12.73
N GLU A 404 -14.80 -47.13 -13.95
CA GLU A 404 -13.85 -48.18 -14.38
C GLU A 404 -12.76 -47.62 -15.31
N ALA A 405 -11.52 -48.07 -15.12
CA ALA A 405 -10.36 -47.64 -15.90
C ALA A 405 -10.29 -48.36 -17.25
N ILE A 406 -10.18 -47.61 -18.35
CA ILE A 406 -10.19 -48.15 -19.71
C ILE A 406 -8.86 -47.85 -20.40
N GLY A 407 -7.84 -48.68 -20.15
CA GLY A 407 -6.68 -49.03 -21.00
C GLY A 407 -5.81 -47.95 -21.71
N ASN A 408 -6.20 -46.69 -21.76
CA ASN A 408 -5.42 -45.61 -22.38
C ASN A 408 -4.75 -44.81 -21.28
N GLU A 409 -3.42 -44.87 -21.26
CA GLU A 409 -2.57 -44.18 -20.30
C GLU A 409 -1.59 -43.26 -21.04
N MET A 410 -1.22 -42.15 -20.42
CA MET A 410 -0.29 -41.17 -20.97
C MET A 410 0.42 -40.42 -19.86
N ASP A 411 1.74 -40.30 -19.99
CA ASP A 411 2.57 -39.61 -19.01
C ASP A 411 2.84 -38.18 -19.47
N ILE A 412 2.63 -37.22 -18.58
CA ILE A 412 2.93 -35.81 -18.82
C ILE A 412 3.82 -35.27 -17.73
N LYS A 413 4.69 -34.31 -18.05
CA LYS A 413 5.52 -33.60 -17.09
C LYS A 413 5.11 -32.15 -17.01
N ILE A 414 4.84 -31.65 -15.81
CA ILE A 414 4.45 -30.25 -15.61
C ILE A 414 5.67 -29.35 -15.84
N THR A 415 5.56 -28.42 -16.79
CA THR A 415 6.62 -27.47 -17.15
C THR A 415 6.38 -26.08 -16.61
N TYR A 416 5.11 -25.68 -16.42
CA TYR A 416 4.75 -24.38 -15.87
C TYR A 416 3.42 -24.44 -15.14
N MET A 417 3.27 -23.65 -14.08
CA MET A 417 2.03 -23.48 -13.32
C MET A 417 1.78 -22.01 -13.04
N THR A 418 0.53 -21.57 -13.24
CA THR A 418 0.10 -20.23 -12.87
C THR A 418 -1.33 -20.25 -12.33
N ASP A 419 -1.61 -19.35 -11.40
CA ASP A 419 -2.97 -19.00 -10.96
C ASP A 419 -3.50 -17.74 -11.65
N ASP A 420 -2.67 -17.08 -12.47
CA ASP A 420 -3.00 -15.83 -13.15
C ASP A 420 -3.18 -16.03 -14.66
N HIS A 421 -4.35 -16.53 -15.04
CA HIS A 421 -4.86 -16.40 -16.41
C HIS A 421 -6.25 -15.76 -16.35
N GLY A 422 -6.33 -14.54 -16.89
CA GLY A 422 -7.51 -13.66 -16.82
C GLY A 422 -8.80 -14.34 -17.29
N GLY A 423 -9.58 -14.83 -16.31
CA GLY A 423 -10.85 -15.51 -16.53
C GLY A 423 -11.09 -16.80 -15.73
N ILE A 424 -10.18 -17.21 -14.84
CA ILE A 424 -10.32 -18.44 -14.05
C ILE A 424 -10.98 -18.17 -12.70
N THR A 425 -11.86 -19.08 -12.28
CA THR A 425 -12.53 -19.04 -10.97
C THR A 425 -11.54 -19.30 -9.83
N GLU A 426 -11.65 -18.55 -8.75
CA GLU A 426 -10.83 -18.70 -7.54
C GLU A 426 -10.83 -20.16 -7.04
N GLY A 427 -9.63 -20.73 -6.84
CA GLY A 427 -9.45 -22.12 -6.42
C GLY A 427 -9.05 -23.12 -7.53
N TYR A 428 -8.75 -22.64 -8.74
CA TYR A 428 -8.19 -23.44 -9.85
C TYR A 428 -6.83 -22.91 -10.30
N CYS A 429 -5.99 -23.78 -10.86
CA CYS A 429 -4.69 -23.43 -11.45
C CYS A 429 -4.59 -24.00 -12.87
N VAL A 430 -3.79 -23.33 -13.71
CA VAL A 430 -3.45 -23.82 -15.05
C VAL A 430 -2.07 -24.44 -15.03
N LEU A 431 -1.98 -25.64 -15.57
CA LEU A 431 -0.76 -26.42 -15.71
C LEU A 431 -0.42 -26.53 -17.18
N GLN A 432 0.74 -26.05 -17.57
CA GLN A 432 1.35 -26.38 -18.86
C GLN A 432 2.24 -27.60 -18.68
N PHE A 433 2.24 -28.50 -19.66
CA PHE A 433 2.97 -29.75 -19.58
C PHE A 433 3.56 -30.18 -20.92
N ASP A 434 4.58 -31.04 -20.85
CA ASP A 434 5.14 -31.76 -21.99
C ASP A 434 4.72 -33.23 -21.92
N ILE A 435 4.33 -33.82 -23.06
CA ILE A 435 3.99 -35.23 -23.16
C ILE A 435 5.28 -36.04 -23.18
N LEU A 436 5.42 -36.99 -22.26
CA LEU A 436 6.58 -37.88 -22.21
C LEU A 436 6.36 -39.05 -23.20
N PRO A 437 7.42 -39.52 -23.89
CA PRO A 437 7.31 -40.68 -24.76
C PRO A 437 6.96 -41.92 -23.93
N VAL A 438 6.01 -42.72 -24.43
CA VAL A 438 5.59 -43.98 -23.79
C VAL A 438 6.82 -44.86 -23.62
N LYS A 439 7.17 -45.22 -22.37
CA LYS A 439 8.18 -46.25 -22.12
C LYS A 439 7.61 -47.58 -22.63
N GLU A 440 8.20 -48.14 -23.67
CA GLU A 440 7.89 -49.51 -24.08
C GLU A 440 8.18 -50.45 -22.92
N THR A 441 7.14 -51.03 -22.32
CA THR A 441 7.26 -52.08 -21.32
C THR A 441 7.90 -53.28 -22.02
N GLN A 442 9.20 -53.54 -21.77
CA GLN A 442 9.83 -54.77 -22.24
C GLN A 442 9.05 -55.96 -21.70
N LEU A 443 8.43 -56.73 -22.59
CA LEU A 443 7.81 -58.00 -22.26
C LEU A 443 8.90 -58.93 -21.70
N PRO A 444 8.64 -59.65 -20.59
CA PRO A 444 9.64 -60.54 -20.01
C PRO A 444 10.01 -61.63 -21.02
N GLY A 445 11.24 -61.59 -21.54
CA GLY A 445 11.79 -62.61 -22.44
C GLY A 445 12.29 -62.14 -23.81
N GLN A 446 12.36 -60.84 -24.10
CA GLN A 446 13.08 -60.36 -25.29
C GLN A 446 14.49 -59.91 -24.94
N ILE A 447 15.47 -60.64 -25.48
CA ILE A 447 16.89 -60.32 -25.44
C ILE A 447 17.15 -59.21 -26.47
N ASN A 448 17.90 -58.18 -26.09
CA ASN A 448 18.20 -57.04 -26.95
C ASN A 448 19.29 -57.42 -27.96
N LEU A 449 19.23 -56.92 -29.21
CA LEU A 449 20.27 -57.20 -30.23
C LEU A 449 21.65 -56.63 -29.83
N GLU A 450 21.68 -55.69 -28.89
CA GLU A 450 22.92 -55.12 -28.33
C GLU A 450 23.59 -56.06 -27.30
N ASP A 451 22.86 -57.04 -26.73
CA ASP A 451 23.42 -58.06 -25.83
C ASP A 451 23.99 -59.27 -26.59
N MET A 452 23.68 -59.43 -27.89
CA MET A 452 24.31 -60.45 -28.74
C MET A 452 25.72 -60.04 -29.21
N GLU A 453 26.03 -58.75 -29.33
CA GLU A 453 27.34 -58.27 -29.82
C GLU A 453 28.42 -58.15 -28.72
N GLN A 454 28.07 -58.40 -27.46
CA GLN A 454 29.02 -58.50 -26.34
C GLN A 454 29.42 -59.93 -26.01
N GLN A 455 28.72 -60.94 -26.55
CA GLN A 455 29.07 -62.35 -26.33
C GLN A 455 30.09 -62.90 -27.35
N ASP A 456 30.27 -62.24 -28.50
CA ASP A 456 31.30 -62.58 -29.51
C ASP A 456 32.63 -61.84 -29.33
N ARG A 457 32.86 -61.21 -28.16
CA ARG A 457 34.10 -60.49 -27.83
C ARG A 457 34.84 -60.98 -26.59
N GLU A 458 34.45 -62.12 -26.02
CA GLU A 458 35.14 -62.79 -24.90
C GLU A 458 35.38 -64.31 -25.11
N GLU A 459 35.62 -64.78 -26.34
CA GLU A 459 36.34 -66.06 -26.58
C GLU A 459 37.72 -65.87 -27.23
#